data_AF-A0A4D4L658-F1
#
_entry.id   AF-A0A4D4L658-F1
#
_cell.length_a   1.000
_cell.length_b   1.000
_cell.length_c   1.000
_cell.angle_alpha   90.00
_cell.angle_beta   90.00
_cell.angle_gamma   90.00
#
_symmetry.space_group_name_H-M   'P 1'
#
loop_
_entity.id
_entity.type
_entity.pdbx_description
1 polymer ?
#
loop_
_entity_poly.entity_id
_entity_poly.type
_entity_poly.pdbx_seq_one_letter_code
_entity_poly.pdbx_strand_id
1 'polypeptide(L)'
;MAHASRPGPRHPPADALAVYRRLAEPLTQQTGNAIYEQLTSLLLSIRDCHRRLGTQDEFTTYLTALRADQKRKRNLMRLLDQHGL
;
A
#
# COMPACT_ATOMS: atom_id res chain seq x y z
N MET A 1 16.45 -15.70 36.08
CA MET A 1 15.20 -14.96 36.32
C MET A 1 14.75 -14.35 35.00
N ALA A 2 13.55 -14.72 34.55
CA ALA A 2 13.03 -14.38 33.23
C ALA A 2 12.42 -12.96 33.24
N HIS A 3 13.02 -12.03 32.52
CA HIS A 3 12.31 -10.83 32.09
C HIS A 3 11.66 -11.12 30.74
N ALA A 4 10.39 -11.51 30.81
CA ALA A 4 9.48 -11.56 29.69
C ALA A 4 9.37 -10.16 29.05
N SER A 5 10.01 -9.98 27.91
CA SER A 5 9.71 -8.87 27.01
C SER A 5 8.31 -9.08 26.45
N ARG A 6 7.33 -8.36 27.00
CA ARG A 6 5.98 -8.21 26.45
C ARG A 6 6.10 -7.83 24.96
N PRO A 7 5.64 -8.64 23.99
CA PRO A 7 5.32 -8.08 22.70
C PRO A 7 4.09 -7.19 22.91
N GLY A 8 4.26 -5.87 22.75
CA GLY A 8 3.10 -4.99 22.51
C GLY A 8 2.31 -5.52 21.30
N PRO A 9 1.04 -5.12 21.09
CA PRO A 9 0.25 -5.58 19.96
C PRO A 9 0.84 -5.01 18.66
N ARG A 10 1.90 -5.66 18.18
CA ARG A 10 2.49 -5.45 16.87
C ARG A 10 1.72 -6.40 15.98
N HIS A 11 0.59 -5.92 15.45
CA HIS A 11 -0.05 -6.64 14.36
C HIS A 11 1.04 -7.02 13.34
N PRO A 12 1.18 -8.31 13.00
CA PRO A 12 2.10 -8.76 11.98
C PRO A 12 1.96 -7.87 10.73
N PRO A 13 3.07 -7.57 10.02
CA PRO A 13 2.98 -6.79 8.77
C PRO A 13 1.98 -7.36 7.77
N ALA A 14 1.69 -8.67 7.84
CA ALA A 14 0.67 -9.35 7.06
C ALA A 14 -0.78 -8.91 7.41
N ASP A 15 -1.10 -8.70 8.69
CA ASP A 15 -2.41 -8.18 9.10
C ASP A 15 -2.60 -6.73 8.65
N ALA A 16 -1.54 -5.91 8.77
CA ALA A 16 -1.55 -4.54 8.27
C ALA A 16 -1.73 -4.48 6.74
N LEU A 17 -1.09 -5.39 6.01
CA LEU A 17 -1.20 -5.49 4.55
C LEU A 17 -2.66 -5.73 4.11
N ALA A 18 -3.35 -6.65 4.76
CA ALA A 18 -4.76 -6.94 4.45
C ALA A 18 -5.66 -5.71 4.70
N VAL A 19 -5.41 -4.98 5.79
CA VAL A 19 -6.15 -3.74 6.11
C VAL A 19 -5.89 -2.67 5.06
N TYR A 20 -4.63 -2.40 4.71
CA TYR A 20 -4.32 -1.35 3.72
C TYR A 20 -4.89 -1.66 2.33
N ARG A 21 -4.86 -2.93 1.90
CA ARG A 21 -5.48 -3.34 0.63
C ARG A 21 -6.98 -3.09 0.62
N ARG A 22 -7.70 -3.45 1.70
CA ARG A 22 -9.13 -3.19 1.85
C ARG A 22 -9.47 -1.69 1.85
N LEU A 23 -8.60 -0.85 2.42
CA LEU A 23 -8.77 0.61 2.39
C LEU A 23 -8.49 1.20 1.00
N ALA A 24 -7.54 0.64 0.25
CA ALA A 24 -7.18 1.12 -1.08
C ALA A 24 -8.28 0.83 -2.12
N GLU A 25 -8.95 -0.32 -2.01
CA GLU A 25 -9.94 -0.81 -2.97
C GLU A 25 -11.05 0.22 -3.29
N PRO A 26 -11.79 0.79 -2.33
CA PRO A 26 -12.82 1.79 -2.63
C PRO A 26 -12.25 3.12 -3.15
N LEU A 27 -11.00 3.46 -2.84
CA LEU A 27 -10.35 4.69 -3.33
C LEU A 27 -10.03 4.59 -4.82
N THR A 28 -9.82 3.37 -5.35
CA THR A 28 -9.63 3.16 -6.80
C THR A 28 -10.84 3.54 -7.64
N GLN A 29 -12.04 3.61 -7.05
CA GLN A 29 -13.27 3.99 -7.76
C GLN A 29 -13.58 5.49 -7.65
N GLN A 30 -12.95 6.18 -6.72
CA GLN A 30 -13.16 7.60 -6.47
C GLN A 30 -12.18 8.46 -7.29
N THR A 31 -12.49 9.75 -7.37
CA THR A 31 -11.67 10.77 -8.04
C THR A 31 -11.48 11.98 -7.13
N GLY A 32 -10.36 12.67 -7.32
CA GLY A 32 -10.02 13.85 -6.53
C GLY A 32 -8.57 13.79 -6.04
N ASN A 33 -7.94 14.95 -5.91
CA ASN A 33 -6.53 15.02 -5.56
C ASN A 33 -6.25 14.39 -4.18
N ALA A 34 -7.07 14.72 -3.18
CA ALA A 34 -6.96 14.15 -1.83
C ALA A 34 -7.13 12.62 -1.81
N ILE A 35 -8.04 12.08 -2.63
CA ILE A 35 -8.24 10.63 -2.78
C ILE A 35 -6.99 9.98 -3.37
N TYR A 36 -6.39 10.60 -4.39
CA TYR A 36 -5.18 10.07 -5.02
C TYR A 36 -3.97 10.15 -4.08
N GLU A 37 -3.82 11.20 -3.29
CA GLU A 37 -2.79 11.31 -2.25
C GLU A 37 -2.97 10.25 -1.16
N GLN A 38 -4.21 10.01 -0.72
CA GLN A 38 -4.53 8.97 0.25
C GLN A 38 -4.22 7.56 -0.31
N LEU A 39 -4.63 7.28 -1.54
CA LEU A 39 -4.32 6.01 -2.21
C LEU A 39 -2.81 5.81 -2.34
N THR A 40 -2.07 6.84 -2.77
CA THR A 40 -0.61 6.80 -2.89
C THR A 40 0.06 6.51 -1.54
N SER A 41 -0.42 7.14 -0.46
CA SER A 41 0.08 6.91 0.90
C SER A 41 -0.15 5.48 1.39
N LEU A 42 -1.31 4.89 1.06
CA LEU A 42 -1.58 3.47 1.35
C LEU A 42 -0.66 2.56 0.55
N LEU A 43 -0.42 2.84 -0.74
CA LEU A 43 0.47 2.04 -1.58
C LEU A 43 1.92 2.05 -1.07
N LEU A 44 2.41 3.18 -0.56
CA LEU A 44 3.71 3.27 0.11
C LEU A 44 3.77 2.38 1.36
N SER A 45 2.72 2.41 2.19
CA SER A 45 2.63 1.58 3.39
C SER A 45 2.58 0.08 3.05
N ILE A 46 1.85 -0.29 2.00
CA ILE A 46 1.80 -1.64 1.44
C ILE A 46 3.19 -2.08 0.96
N ARG A 47 3.91 -1.23 0.22
CA ARG A 47 5.29 -1.50 -0.24
C ARG A 47 6.22 -1.79 0.93
N ASP A 48 6.13 -1.00 2.00
CA ASP A 48 6.94 -1.20 3.20
C ASP A 48 6.63 -2.51 3.91
N CYS A 49 5.36 -2.91 3.99
CA CYS A 49 4.97 -4.23 4.49
C CYS A 49 5.59 -5.36 3.64
N HIS A 50 5.45 -5.31 2.32
CA HIS A 50 6.03 -6.31 1.41
C HIS A 50 7.56 -6.39 1.52
N ARG A 51 8.25 -5.25 1.67
CA ARG A 51 9.69 -5.23 1.90
C ARG A 51 10.09 -5.91 3.21
N ARG A 52 9.33 -5.71 4.30
CA ARG A 52 9.58 -6.36 5.59
C ARG A 52 9.28 -7.86 5.57
N LEU A 53 8.35 -8.29 4.73
CA LEU A 53 7.96 -9.69 4.55
C LEU A 53 8.80 -10.42 3.50
N GLY A 54 9.64 -9.72 2.73
CA GLY A 54 10.42 -10.30 1.64
C GLY A 54 9.60 -10.62 0.38
N THR A 55 8.38 -10.08 0.26
CA THR A 55 7.43 -10.37 -0.83
C THR A 55 7.32 -9.22 -1.83
N GLN A 56 8.46 -8.65 -2.24
CA GLN A 56 8.49 -7.46 -3.11
C GLN A 56 7.95 -7.72 -4.52
N ASP A 57 8.08 -8.95 -5.03
CA ASP A 57 7.51 -9.33 -6.33
C ASP A 57 5.98 -9.25 -6.34
N GLU A 58 5.33 -9.70 -5.26
CA GLU A 58 3.87 -9.59 -5.12
C GLU A 58 3.40 -8.13 -5.15
N PHE A 59 4.17 -7.23 -4.52
CA PHE A 59 3.88 -5.80 -4.57
C PHE A 59 3.99 -5.26 -6.00
N THR A 60 5.04 -5.65 -6.72
CA THR A 60 5.25 -5.24 -8.11
C THR A 60 4.08 -5.70 -8.98
N THR A 61 3.67 -6.96 -8.88
CA THR A 61 2.51 -7.50 -9.61
C THR A 61 1.22 -6.72 -9.28
N TYR A 62 0.95 -6.48 -8.00
CA TYR A 62 -0.21 -5.73 -7.56
C TYR A 62 -0.23 -4.29 -8.12
N LEU A 63 0.91 -3.60 -8.05
CA LEU A 63 1.06 -2.22 -8.50
C LEU A 63 0.93 -2.08 -10.02
N THR A 64 1.49 -3.03 -10.79
CA THR A 64 1.34 -3.08 -12.24
C THR A 64 -0.13 -3.25 -12.65
N ALA A 65 -0.86 -4.15 -11.99
CA ALA A 65 -2.30 -4.34 -12.24
C ALA A 65 -3.09 -3.05 -11.93
N LEU A 66 -2.83 -2.44 -10.76
CA LEU A 66 -3.48 -1.21 -10.35
C LEU A 66 -3.21 -0.06 -11.34
N ARG A 67 -1.98 0.07 -11.85
CA ARG A 67 -1.65 1.07 -12.87
C ARG A 67 -2.38 0.82 -14.19
N ALA A 68 -2.50 -0.44 -14.62
CA ALA A 68 -3.23 -0.79 -15.83
C ALA A 68 -4.71 -0.39 -15.74
N ASP A 69 -5.35 -0.64 -14.59
CA ASP A 69 -6.74 -0.30 -14.34
C ASP A 69 -6.96 1.22 -14.24
N GLN A 70 -6.02 1.92 -13.62
CA GLN A 70 -6.15 3.36 -13.33
C GLN A 70 -5.47 4.27 -14.38
N LYS A 71 -4.96 3.73 -15.49
CA LYS A 71 -4.14 4.45 -16.49
C LYS A 71 -4.76 5.74 -17.05
N ARG A 72 -6.08 5.84 -17.04
CA ARG A 72 -6.82 7.04 -17.53
C ARG A 72 -6.77 8.20 -16.53
N LYS A 73 -6.48 7.94 -15.24
CA LYS A 73 -6.36 8.95 -14.18
C LYS A 73 -4.96 9.55 -14.18
N ARG A 74 -4.71 10.49 -15.11
CA ARG A 74 -3.39 11.09 -15.36
C ARG A 74 -2.74 11.70 -14.11
N ASN A 75 -3.50 12.38 -13.25
CA ASN A 75 -2.96 12.94 -12.02
C ASN A 75 -2.51 11.85 -11.03
N LEU A 76 -3.29 10.77 -10.90
CA LEU A 76 -2.88 9.62 -10.09
C LEU A 76 -1.58 9.01 -10.62
N MET A 77 -1.47 8.75 -11.93
CA MET A 77 -0.24 8.21 -12.52
C MET A 77 0.98 9.09 -12.21
N ARG A 78 0.84 10.41 -12.37
CA ARG A 78 1.89 11.39 -12.03
C ARG A 78 2.31 11.32 -10.55
N LEU A 79 1.36 11.18 -9.63
CA LEU A 79 1.65 11.03 -8.19
C LEU A 79 2.38 9.72 -7.92
N LEU A 80 1.96 8.61 -8.54
CA LEU A 80 2.66 7.33 -8.40
C LEU A 80 4.12 7.45 -8.87
N ASP A 81 4.35 8.04 -10.04
CA ASP A 81 5.70 8.24 -10.59
C ASP A 81 6.59 9.08 -9.65
N GLN A 82 6.04 10.16 -9.07
CA GLN A 82 6.77 11.02 -8.13
C GLN A 82 7.25 10.30 -6.86
N HIS A 83 6.50 9.28 -6.43
CA HIS A 83 6.82 8.50 -5.24
C HIS A 83 7.59 7.20 -5.56
N GLY A 84 7.99 7.00 -6.82
CA GLY A 84 8.65 5.78 -7.28
C GLY A 84 7.78 4.53 -7.10
N LEU A 85 6.46 4.71 -7.20
CA LEU A 85 5.47 3.64 -7.32
C LEU A 85 5.19 3.36 -8.78
#